data_AF-A0A2S0KNV0-F1
#
_entry.id   AF-A0A2S0KNV0-F1
#
_cell.length_a   1.000
_cell.length_b   1.000
_cell.length_c   1.000
_cell.angle_alpha   90.00
_cell.angle_beta   90.00
_cell.angle_gamma   90.00
#
_symmetry.space_group_name_H-M   'P 1'
#
loop_
_entity.id
_entity.type
_entity.pdbx_description
1 polymer ?
#
loop_
_entity_poly.entity_id
_entity_poly.type
_entity_poly.pdbx_seq_one_letter_code
_entity_poly.pdbx_strand_id
1 'polypeptide(L)'
;MNKTKKGLRSGLEKYNNISITTNIIFSLIAIVFALLCLLPVILAMSISFTSEANLNINGYQFIPEDFSLEAYKIIFGIQSGIPRALLVSVVTTFLGTALGIFLNSTYAYLLTQKKFKFQRFALIYILIPMLFSGGLIPSYMINKGFLKLGDTWTVLIVLGAVSSFNIIIIKTFFEGQLGDSILEQADIDGAGHFRKYFQIVLPLSKPVLATIAIFLAFGYWNSWMTASLYIENRPDLKPLQAILMEIEGTISFLKSPEGQKSLSNMGADIVNIPSDPIRMALVVIIVVPIALVYPFFQRYFTSGLMIGAIKG
;
A
#
# COMPACT_ATOMS: atom_id res chain seq x y z
N MET A 1 10.40 -5.13 -52.88
CA MET A 1 9.46 -5.73 -51.89
C MET A 1 9.28 -4.84 -50.65
N ASN A 2 9.12 -3.50 -50.79
CA ASN A 2 9.18 -2.55 -49.65
C ASN A 2 8.17 -1.38 -49.72
N LYS A 3 7.08 -1.48 -50.50
CA LYS A 3 6.04 -0.43 -50.60
C LYS A 3 4.68 -0.81 -50.01
N THR A 4 4.46 -2.06 -49.61
CA THR A 4 3.16 -2.56 -49.13
C THR A 4 2.95 -2.48 -47.61
N LYS A 5 3.98 -2.25 -46.79
CA LYS A 5 3.84 -2.12 -45.33
C LYS A 5 3.48 -0.72 -44.82
N LYS A 6 3.53 0.31 -45.67
CA LYS A 6 3.25 1.71 -45.27
C LYS A 6 1.77 2.10 -45.38
N GLY A 7 0.96 1.33 -46.11
CA GLY A 7 -0.46 1.63 -46.35
C GLY A 7 -1.44 1.03 -45.33
N LEU A 8 -1.05 0.02 -44.54
CA LEU A 8 -1.93 -0.65 -43.58
C LEU A 8 -1.91 -0.05 -42.16
N ARG A 9 -0.93 0.81 -41.84
CA ARG A 9 -0.87 1.53 -40.56
C ARG A 9 -1.67 2.84 -40.54
N SER A 10 -2.08 3.36 -41.69
CA SER A 10 -2.70 4.69 -41.77
C SER A 10 -4.22 4.72 -41.55
N GLY A 11 -4.86 3.56 -41.40
CA GLY A 11 -6.32 3.48 -41.21
C GLY A 11 -6.74 3.71 -39.76
N LEU A 12 -6.14 2.97 -38.82
CA LEU A 12 -6.51 3.00 -37.40
C LEU A 12 -5.95 4.23 -36.67
N GLU A 13 -4.76 4.72 -37.02
CA GLU A 13 -4.19 5.95 -36.46
C GLU A 13 -5.04 7.18 -36.82
N LYS A 14 -5.73 7.17 -37.96
CA LYS A 14 -6.56 8.30 -38.42
C LYS A 14 -7.82 8.50 -37.56
N TYR A 15 -8.34 7.44 -36.94
CA TYR A 15 -9.51 7.50 -36.05
C TYR A 15 -9.16 7.76 -34.57
N ASN A 16 -7.89 7.52 -34.17
CA ASN A 16 -7.42 7.76 -32.80
C ASN A 16 -6.54 9.02 -32.67
N ASN A 17 -6.45 9.83 -33.73
CA ASN A 17 -5.76 11.12 -33.70
C ASN A 17 -6.64 12.15 -33.01
N ILE A 18 -6.48 12.27 -31.70
CA ILE A 18 -7.00 13.40 -30.91
C ILE A 18 -6.52 14.69 -31.57
N SER A 19 -7.44 15.64 -31.82
CA SER A 19 -7.09 16.97 -32.33
C SER A 19 -5.98 17.60 -31.47
N ILE A 20 -5.02 18.29 -32.09
CA ILE A 20 -3.90 18.95 -31.39
C ILE A 20 -4.42 19.83 -30.25
N THR A 21 -5.52 20.56 -30.46
CA THR A 21 -6.17 21.37 -29.44
C THR A 21 -6.66 20.54 -28.26
N THR A 22 -7.31 19.40 -28.53
CA THR A 22 -7.81 18.49 -27.51
C THR A 22 -6.67 17.85 -26.72
N ASN A 23 -5.56 17.51 -27.38
CA ASN A 23 -4.37 16.97 -26.71
C ASN A 23 -3.71 18.01 -25.80
N ILE A 24 -3.63 19.27 -26.23
CA ILE A 24 -3.14 20.38 -25.40
C ILE A 24 -4.03 20.57 -24.16
N ILE A 25 -5.35 20.55 -24.34
CA ILE A 25 -6.30 20.67 -23.22
C ILE A 25 -6.13 19.52 -22.22
N PHE A 26 -6.08 18.26 -22.69
CA PHE A 26 -5.86 17.12 -21.81
C PHE A 26 -4.50 17.16 -21.10
N SER A 27 -3.45 17.59 -21.81
CA SER A 27 -2.12 17.76 -21.22
C SER A 27 -2.12 18.85 -20.13
N LEU A 28 -2.80 19.97 -20.36
CA LEU A 28 -2.91 21.05 -19.39
C LEU A 28 -3.68 20.60 -18.14
N ILE A 29 -4.81 19.90 -18.34
CA ILE A 29 -5.57 19.30 -17.23
C ILE A 29 -4.68 18.32 -16.45
N ALA A 30 -3.94 17.45 -17.15
CA ALA A 30 -3.03 16.50 -16.50
C ALA A 30 -1.92 17.19 -15.70
N ILE A 31 -1.35 18.30 -16.21
CA ILE A 31 -0.35 19.10 -15.50
C ILE A 31 -0.96 19.73 -14.24
N VAL A 32 -2.17 20.31 -14.33
CA VAL A 32 -2.86 20.90 -13.18
C VAL A 32 -3.12 19.83 -12.11
N PHE A 33 -3.61 18.66 -12.51
CA PHE A 33 -3.80 17.54 -11.58
C PHE A 33 -2.49 17.07 -10.95
N ALA A 34 -1.41 16.98 -11.73
CA ALA A 34 -0.09 16.63 -11.22
C ALA A 34 0.38 17.64 -10.17
N LEU A 35 0.21 18.95 -10.42
CA LEU A 35 0.55 20.00 -9.47
C LEU A 35 -0.30 19.93 -8.19
N LEU A 36 -1.61 19.70 -8.30
CA LEU A 36 -2.50 19.56 -7.14
C LEU A 36 -2.11 18.38 -6.23
N CYS A 37 -1.55 17.30 -6.80
CA CYS A 37 -1.06 16.17 -6.02
C CYS A 37 0.32 16.43 -5.40
N LEU A 38 1.19 17.17 -6.10
CA LEU A 38 2.61 17.32 -5.73
C LEU A 38 2.85 18.50 -4.78
N LEU A 39 2.08 19.59 -4.92
CA LEU A 39 2.19 20.79 -4.08
C LEU A 39 1.96 20.50 -2.58
N PRO A 40 0.95 19.72 -2.15
CA PRO A 40 0.77 19.39 -0.74
C PRO A 40 1.95 18.62 -0.14
N VAL A 41 2.58 17.75 -0.93
CA VAL A 41 3.75 16.96 -0.49
C VAL A 41 4.97 17.87 -0.32
N ILE A 42 5.20 18.79 -1.25
CA ILE A 42 6.26 19.80 -1.13
C ILE A 42 6.01 20.69 0.09
N LEU A 43 4.78 21.14 0.29
CA LEU A 43 4.42 22.00 1.41
C LEU A 43 4.63 21.28 2.75
N ALA A 44 4.22 20.01 2.86
CA ALA A 44 4.47 19.19 4.04
C ALA A 44 5.98 19.03 4.31
N MET A 45 6.79 18.80 3.27
CA MET A 45 8.25 18.77 3.42
C MET A 45 8.79 20.11 3.91
N SER A 46 8.36 21.23 3.33
CA SER A 46 8.76 22.57 3.76
C SER A 46 8.46 22.80 5.24
N ILE A 47 7.20 22.59 5.64
CA ILE A 47 6.73 22.78 7.03
C ILE A 47 7.50 21.88 8.02
N SER A 48 7.87 20.67 7.61
CA SER A 48 8.65 19.76 8.47
C SER A 48 10.03 20.29 8.85
N PHE A 49 10.60 21.20 8.06
CA PHE A 49 11.89 21.85 8.28
C PHE A 49 11.77 23.29 8.80
N THR A 50 10.58 23.74 9.18
CA THR A 50 10.35 25.10 9.72
C THR A 50 10.14 25.05 11.24
N SER A 51 10.55 26.10 11.95
CA SER A 51 10.25 26.26 13.39
C SER A 51 8.78 26.64 13.62
N GLU A 52 8.19 26.20 14.74
CA GLU A 52 6.80 26.57 15.06
C GLU A 52 6.63 28.08 15.27
N ALA A 53 7.65 28.75 15.83
CA ALA A 53 7.64 30.19 16.02
C ALA A 53 7.51 30.96 14.68
N ASN A 54 8.25 30.54 13.65
CA ASN A 54 8.18 31.17 12.33
C ASN A 54 6.82 30.88 11.66
N LEU A 55 6.29 29.65 11.78
CA LEU A 55 4.95 29.32 11.27
C LEU A 55 3.83 30.17 11.89
N ASN A 56 3.91 30.47 13.18
CA ASN A 56 2.92 31.31 13.87
C ASN A 56 2.96 32.78 13.41
N ILE A 57 4.11 33.26 12.95
CA ILE A 57 4.29 34.67 12.52
C ILE A 57 4.00 34.82 11.02
N ASN A 58 4.61 33.96 10.19
CA ASN A 58 4.66 34.10 8.74
C ASN A 58 3.70 33.15 8.00
N GLY A 59 3.10 32.18 8.69
CA GLY A 59 2.22 31.18 8.11
C GLY A 59 2.95 30.09 7.32
N TYR A 60 2.18 29.32 6.53
CA TYR A 60 2.73 28.24 5.70
C TYR A 60 3.38 28.76 4.43
N GLN A 61 4.64 28.39 4.22
CA GLN A 61 5.43 28.80 3.06
C GLN A 61 6.03 27.58 2.36
N PHE A 62 6.20 27.67 1.03
CA PHE A 62 6.83 26.61 0.23
C PHE A 62 8.35 26.54 0.39
N ILE A 63 8.98 27.66 0.74
CA ILE A 63 10.40 27.75 1.04
C ILE A 63 10.50 28.17 2.50
N PRO A 64 11.15 27.39 3.36
CA PRO A 64 11.31 27.75 4.77
C PRO A 64 12.26 28.95 4.88
N GLU A 65 11.84 30.01 5.58
CA GLU A 65 12.71 31.14 5.92
C GLU A 65 13.79 30.72 6.93
N ASP A 66 13.41 29.92 7.93
CA ASP A 66 14.33 29.34 8.91
C ASP A 66 14.37 27.83 8.79
N PHE A 67 15.57 27.27 8.66
CA PHE A 67 15.78 25.82 8.65
C PHE A 67 15.92 25.28 10.09
N SER A 68 14.90 24.55 10.56
CA SER A 68 14.87 23.89 11.86
C SER A 68 14.73 22.38 11.75
N LEU A 69 15.51 21.65 12.55
CA LEU A 69 15.45 20.18 12.67
C LEU A 69 14.83 19.74 14.01
N GLU A 70 14.20 20.65 14.73
CA GLU A 70 13.63 20.40 16.06
C GLU A 70 12.57 19.30 16.04
N ALA A 71 11.66 19.33 15.07
CA ALA A 71 10.63 18.30 14.89
C ALA A 71 11.22 16.89 14.79
N TYR A 72 12.26 16.73 13.97
CA TYR A 72 12.97 15.46 13.81
C TYR A 72 13.67 15.05 15.11
N LYS A 73 14.36 15.96 15.80
CA LYS A 73 15.00 15.67 17.09
C LYS A 73 14.00 15.19 18.14
N ILE A 74 12.82 15.81 18.21
CA ILE A 74 11.74 15.39 19.11
C ILE A 74 11.25 13.99 18.74
N ILE A 75 10.97 13.73 17.46
CA ILE A 75 10.53 12.41 16.98
C ILE A 75 11.54 11.31 17.34
N PHE A 76 12.83 11.52 17.03
CA PHE A 76 13.89 10.55 17.35
C PHE A 76 14.21 10.48 18.85
N GLY A 77 13.93 11.54 19.62
CA GLY A 77 14.11 11.58 21.07
C GLY A 77 13.00 10.88 21.87
N ILE A 78 11.74 10.97 21.40
CA ILE A 78 10.59 10.30 22.03
C ILE A 78 10.72 8.78 21.94
N GLN A 79 11.23 8.27 20.82
CA GLN A 79 11.31 6.83 20.61
C GLN A 79 12.61 6.44 19.89
N SER A 80 13.57 5.96 20.68
CA SER A 80 14.84 5.39 20.19
C SER A 80 14.66 4.16 19.27
N GLY A 81 13.42 3.68 19.12
CA GLY A 81 13.04 2.51 18.33
C GLY A 81 12.70 2.78 16.86
N ILE A 82 12.74 4.02 16.34
CA ILE A 82 12.34 4.30 14.94
C ILE A 82 13.11 3.46 13.89
N PRO A 83 14.45 3.29 13.97
CA PRO A 83 15.16 2.42 13.03
C PRO A 83 14.68 0.96 13.10
N ARG A 84 14.35 0.48 14.30
CA ARG A 84 13.78 -0.86 14.49
C ARG A 84 12.37 -0.95 13.93
N ALA A 85 11.55 0.08 14.12
CA ALA A 85 10.19 0.15 13.59
C ALA A 85 10.17 0.14 12.06
N LEU A 86 11.12 0.84 11.44
CA LEU A 86 11.35 0.78 9.99
C LEU A 86 11.69 -0.65 9.55
N LEU A 87 12.61 -1.32 10.25
CA LEU A 87 12.97 -2.70 9.95
C LEU A 87 11.76 -3.63 10.08
N VAL A 88 10.97 -3.50 11.16
CA VAL A 88 9.74 -4.27 11.34
C VAL A 88 8.78 -4.03 10.17
N SER A 89 8.54 -2.77 9.78
CA SER A 89 7.69 -2.43 8.63
C SER A 89 8.18 -3.07 7.34
N VAL A 90 9.49 -3.03 7.06
CA VAL A 90 10.07 -3.65 5.86
C VAL A 90 9.88 -5.16 5.88
N VAL A 91 10.13 -5.81 7.03
CA VAL A 91 10.01 -7.26 7.18
C VAL A 91 8.55 -7.71 7.07
N THR A 92 7.62 -7.06 7.77
CA THR A 92 6.19 -7.40 7.68
C THR A 92 5.63 -7.15 6.29
N THR A 93 6.04 -6.05 5.63
CA THR A 93 5.65 -5.74 4.26
C THR A 93 6.16 -6.80 3.30
N PHE A 94 7.44 -7.17 3.37
CA PHE A 94 8.01 -8.16 2.48
C PHE A 94 7.42 -9.55 2.70
N LEU A 95 7.41 -10.05 3.94
CA LEU A 95 6.92 -11.39 4.26
C LEU A 95 5.41 -11.50 4.04
N GLY A 96 4.65 -10.48 4.46
CA GLY A 96 3.21 -10.41 4.26
C GLY A 96 2.83 -10.35 2.79
N THR A 97 3.55 -9.57 1.99
CA THR A 97 3.33 -9.51 0.53
C THR A 97 3.68 -10.84 -0.14
N ALA A 98 4.82 -11.44 0.18
CA ALA A 98 5.23 -12.73 -0.41
C ALA A 98 4.23 -13.84 -0.06
N LEU A 99 3.85 -13.95 1.21
CA LEU A 99 2.85 -14.91 1.67
C LEU A 99 1.49 -14.63 1.02
N GLY A 100 1.08 -13.37 0.96
CA GLY A 100 -0.20 -12.99 0.37
C GLY A 100 -0.25 -13.30 -1.11
N ILE A 101 0.78 -12.98 -1.90
CA ILE A 101 0.84 -13.37 -3.31
C ILE A 101 0.66 -14.88 -3.45
N PHE A 102 1.39 -15.67 -2.66
CA PHE A 102 1.32 -17.12 -2.69
C PHE A 102 -0.09 -17.63 -2.38
N LEU A 103 -0.68 -17.20 -1.26
CA LEU A 103 -2.01 -17.65 -0.82
C LEU A 103 -3.11 -17.21 -1.79
N ASN A 104 -3.15 -15.93 -2.17
CA ASN A 104 -4.18 -15.40 -3.06
C ASN A 104 -4.10 -16.03 -4.46
N SER A 105 -2.89 -16.20 -5.01
CA SER A 105 -2.74 -16.80 -6.35
C SER A 105 -2.99 -18.31 -6.36
N THR A 106 -2.63 -19.03 -5.30
CA THR A 106 -2.94 -20.46 -5.19
C THR A 106 -4.45 -20.68 -5.11
N TYR A 107 -5.15 -19.89 -4.30
CA TYR A 107 -6.62 -19.96 -4.20
C TYR A 107 -7.28 -19.60 -5.53
N ALA A 108 -6.83 -18.54 -6.19
CA ALA A 108 -7.32 -18.15 -7.51
C ALA A 108 -7.11 -19.27 -8.55
N TYR A 109 -5.94 -19.92 -8.56
CA TYR A 109 -5.66 -21.04 -9.46
C TYR A 109 -6.57 -22.25 -9.22
N LEU A 110 -6.89 -22.55 -7.95
CA LEU A 110 -7.85 -23.59 -7.62
C LEU A 110 -9.23 -23.27 -8.19
N LEU A 111 -9.66 -22.00 -8.10
CA LEU A 111 -10.93 -21.54 -8.63
C LEU A 111 -11.01 -21.54 -10.16
N THR A 112 -9.91 -21.67 -10.89
CA THR A 112 -9.94 -21.79 -12.37
C THR A 112 -9.91 -23.23 -12.84
N GLN A 113 -9.73 -24.22 -11.96
CA GLN A 113 -9.70 -25.63 -12.37
C GLN A 113 -11.10 -26.17 -12.66
N LYS A 114 -11.43 -26.42 -13.93
CA LYS A 114 -12.71 -27.03 -14.34
C LYS A 114 -12.99 -28.40 -13.70
N LYS A 115 -11.94 -29.18 -13.41
CA LYS A 115 -12.04 -30.52 -12.79
C LYS A 115 -12.36 -30.44 -11.29
N PHE A 116 -12.36 -29.26 -10.67
CA PHE A 116 -12.61 -29.09 -9.24
C PHE A 116 -14.12 -29.03 -8.94
N LYS A 117 -14.66 -30.13 -8.39
CA LYS A 117 -16.11 -30.27 -8.11
C LYS A 117 -16.69 -29.18 -7.20
N PHE A 118 -15.91 -28.62 -6.28
CA PHE A 118 -16.36 -27.63 -5.30
C PHE A 118 -16.06 -26.18 -5.70
N GLN A 119 -15.75 -25.91 -6.98
CA GLN A 119 -15.39 -24.58 -7.47
C GLN A 119 -16.42 -23.51 -7.12
N ARG A 120 -17.71 -23.79 -7.34
CA ARG A 120 -18.80 -22.84 -7.03
C ARG A 120 -18.90 -22.54 -5.54
N PHE A 121 -18.76 -23.57 -4.69
CA PHE A 121 -18.79 -23.40 -3.24
C PHE A 121 -17.58 -22.57 -2.77
N ALA A 122 -16.38 -22.89 -3.22
CA ALA A 122 -15.16 -22.15 -2.87
C ALA A 122 -15.21 -20.68 -3.33
N LEU A 123 -15.85 -20.41 -4.47
CA LEU A 123 -16.07 -19.04 -4.94
C LEU A 123 -17.04 -18.29 -4.04
N ILE A 124 -18.18 -18.88 -3.68
CA ILE A 124 -19.15 -18.26 -2.76
C ILE A 124 -18.51 -18.02 -1.39
N TYR A 125 -17.77 -19.01 -0.88
CA TYR A 125 -17.09 -18.93 0.41
C TYR A 125 -16.15 -17.73 0.51
N ILE A 126 -15.36 -17.46 -0.53
CA ILE A 126 -14.45 -16.30 -0.52
C ILE A 126 -15.17 -14.97 -0.76
N LEU A 127 -16.34 -14.98 -1.39
CA LEU A 127 -17.14 -13.77 -1.63
C LEU A 127 -17.87 -13.28 -0.38
N ILE A 128 -18.27 -14.18 0.54
CA ILE A 128 -18.94 -13.80 1.79
C ILE A 128 -18.13 -12.77 2.60
N PRO A 129 -16.84 -13.00 2.94
CA PRO A 129 -16.06 -12.04 3.72
C PRO A 129 -15.75 -10.72 2.98
N MET A 130 -15.95 -10.69 1.66
CA MET A 130 -15.84 -9.45 0.87
C MET A 130 -17.03 -8.52 1.11
N LEU A 131 -18.22 -9.09 1.33
CA LEU A 131 -19.47 -8.35 1.52
C LEU A 131 -19.82 -8.17 3.00
N PHE A 132 -19.44 -9.13 3.84
CA PHE A 132 -19.76 -9.18 5.25
C PHE A 132 -18.48 -9.31 6.07
N SER A 133 -18.33 -8.51 7.12
CA SER A 133 -17.22 -8.61 8.05
C SER A 133 -17.73 -8.87 9.46
N GLY A 134 -17.03 -9.72 10.22
CA GLY A 134 -17.30 -9.93 11.64
C GLY A 134 -17.00 -8.70 12.50
N GLY A 135 -16.33 -7.67 11.94
CA GLY A 135 -15.97 -6.46 12.67
C GLY A 135 -14.73 -6.60 13.54
N LEU A 136 -14.29 -5.49 14.13
CA LEU A 136 -13.04 -5.42 14.88
C LEU A 136 -13.09 -6.21 16.20
N ILE A 137 -14.18 -6.12 16.97
CA ILE A 137 -14.28 -6.78 18.28
C ILE A 137 -14.24 -8.31 18.16
N PRO A 138 -15.07 -8.96 17.32
CA PRO A 138 -15.03 -10.42 17.18
C PRO A 138 -13.70 -10.90 16.58
N SER A 139 -13.14 -10.16 15.62
CA SER A 139 -11.80 -10.44 15.08
C SER A 139 -10.75 -10.42 16.18
N TYR A 140 -10.78 -9.41 17.06
CA TYR A 140 -9.88 -9.31 18.20
C TYR A 140 -10.03 -10.47 19.18
N MET A 141 -11.26 -10.81 19.56
CA MET A 141 -11.55 -11.93 20.47
C MET A 141 -11.05 -13.27 19.92
N ILE A 142 -11.24 -13.54 18.63
CA ILE A 142 -10.76 -14.77 18.00
C ILE A 142 -9.23 -14.79 17.93
N ASN A 143 -8.62 -13.73 17.39
CA ASN A 143 -7.19 -13.73 17.13
C ASN A 143 -6.36 -13.67 18.41
N LYS A 144 -6.71 -12.79 19.35
CA LYS A 144 -5.97 -12.65 20.60
C LYS A 144 -6.47 -13.61 21.68
N GLY A 145 -7.77 -13.75 21.84
CA GLY A 145 -8.37 -14.58 22.89
C GLY A 145 -8.23 -16.08 22.60
N PHE A 146 -8.75 -16.54 21.46
CA PHE A 146 -8.80 -17.97 21.13
C PHE A 146 -7.50 -18.48 20.53
N LEU A 147 -6.99 -17.81 19.48
CA LEU A 147 -5.79 -18.23 18.75
C LEU A 147 -4.49 -17.81 19.42
N LYS A 148 -4.55 -16.93 20.44
CA LYS A 148 -3.39 -16.43 21.20
C LYS A 148 -2.29 -15.83 20.31
N LEU A 149 -2.69 -15.12 19.26
CA LEU A 149 -1.76 -14.49 18.30
C LEU A 149 -1.27 -13.11 18.76
N GLY A 150 -1.76 -12.57 19.88
CA GLY A 150 -1.30 -11.28 20.41
C GLY A 150 0.20 -11.26 20.67
N ASP A 151 0.82 -10.09 20.50
CA ASP A 151 2.26 -9.87 20.72
C ASP A 151 3.19 -10.74 19.85
N THR A 152 2.73 -11.20 18.67
CA THR A 152 3.53 -12.07 17.77
C THR A 152 3.78 -11.46 16.38
N TRP A 153 4.84 -11.92 15.70
CA TRP A 153 5.02 -11.63 14.26
C TRP A 153 3.90 -12.20 13.40
N THR A 154 3.34 -13.34 13.82
CA THR A 154 2.30 -14.05 13.08
C THR A 154 1.05 -13.21 12.88
N VAL A 155 0.60 -12.47 13.91
CA VAL A 155 -0.59 -11.61 13.78
C VAL A 155 -0.38 -10.46 12.81
N LEU A 156 0.83 -9.90 12.76
CA LEU A 156 1.17 -8.80 11.85
C LEU A 156 1.22 -9.25 10.39
N ILE A 157 1.60 -10.50 10.14
CA ILE A 157 1.76 -11.04 8.78
C ILE A 157 0.47 -11.69 8.29
N VAL A 158 -0.16 -12.56 9.07
CA VAL A 158 -1.22 -13.46 8.56
C VAL A 158 -2.56 -12.75 8.36
N LEU A 159 -2.94 -11.78 9.22
CA LEU A 159 -4.26 -11.15 9.17
C LEU A 159 -4.57 -10.45 7.84
N GLY A 160 -3.56 -9.83 7.22
CA GLY A 160 -3.70 -9.12 5.95
C GLY A 160 -3.33 -9.94 4.71
N ALA A 161 -2.92 -11.20 4.88
CA ALA A 161 -2.28 -11.95 3.80
C ALA A 161 -3.30 -12.38 2.73
N VAL A 162 -4.54 -12.67 3.12
CA VAL A 162 -5.59 -13.15 2.22
C VAL A 162 -6.63 -12.07 2.03
N SER A 163 -6.96 -11.77 0.77
CA SER A 163 -7.97 -10.80 0.39
C SER A 163 -8.83 -11.35 -0.73
N SER A 164 -10.14 -11.43 -0.50
CA SER A 164 -11.12 -11.86 -1.49
C SER A 164 -11.05 -11.04 -2.78
N PHE A 165 -10.84 -9.73 -2.64
CA PHE A 165 -10.66 -8.82 -3.77
C PHE A 165 -9.45 -9.20 -4.63
N ASN A 166 -8.30 -9.45 -3.98
CA ASN A 166 -7.07 -9.85 -4.68
C ASN A 166 -7.24 -11.20 -5.39
N ILE A 167 -7.89 -12.17 -4.74
CA ILE A 167 -8.19 -13.49 -5.32
C ILE A 167 -9.03 -13.35 -6.59
N ILE A 168 -10.08 -12.52 -6.57
CA ILE A 168 -10.97 -12.33 -7.72
C ILE A 168 -10.24 -11.67 -8.90
N ILE A 169 -9.37 -10.69 -8.64
CA ILE A 169 -8.56 -10.07 -9.69
C ILE A 169 -7.64 -11.12 -10.34
N ILE A 170 -6.92 -11.90 -9.54
CA ILE A 170 -6.02 -12.94 -10.06
C ILE A 170 -6.80 -14.00 -10.83
N LYS A 171 -7.95 -14.45 -10.30
CA LYS A 171 -8.83 -15.43 -10.95
C LYS A 171 -9.28 -14.93 -12.32
N THR A 172 -9.78 -13.69 -12.40
CA THR A 172 -10.25 -13.08 -13.65
C THR A 172 -9.10 -12.98 -14.67
N PHE A 173 -7.89 -12.64 -14.20
CA PHE A 173 -6.71 -12.65 -15.06
C PHE A 173 -6.38 -14.05 -15.57
N PHE A 174 -6.42 -15.07 -14.71
CA PHE A 174 -6.18 -16.46 -15.09
C PHE A 174 -7.20 -16.92 -16.13
N GLU A 175 -8.50 -16.71 -15.92
CA GLU A 175 -9.53 -17.08 -16.90
C GLU A 175 -9.38 -16.33 -18.23
N GLY A 176 -9.03 -15.04 -18.17
CA GLY A 176 -8.97 -14.18 -19.34
C GLY A 176 -7.68 -14.27 -20.18
N GLN A 177 -6.56 -14.70 -19.59
CA GLN A 177 -5.25 -14.74 -20.26
C GLN A 177 -4.65 -16.15 -20.38
N LEU A 178 -4.90 -17.03 -19.42
CA LEU A 178 -4.20 -18.33 -19.39
C LEU A 178 -4.81 -19.39 -20.28
N GLY A 179 -5.97 -19.15 -20.91
CA GLY A 179 -6.59 -19.96 -21.99
C GLY A 179 -6.63 -21.47 -21.74
N ASP A 180 -7.81 -22.10 -21.83
CA ASP A 180 -7.93 -23.55 -21.57
C ASP A 180 -6.93 -24.41 -22.36
N SER A 181 -6.56 -23.98 -23.57
CA SER A 181 -5.57 -24.64 -24.43
C SER A 181 -4.18 -24.80 -23.82
N ILE A 182 -3.67 -23.83 -23.05
CA ILE A 182 -2.32 -23.89 -22.45
C ILE A 182 -2.29 -24.98 -21.36
N LEU A 183 -3.34 -25.04 -20.55
CA LEU A 183 -3.44 -26.03 -19.47
C LEU A 183 -3.75 -27.43 -20.00
N GLU A 184 -4.52 -27.55 -21.09
CA GLU A 184 -4.80 -28.81 -21.77
C GLU A 184 -3.55 -29.38 -22.46
N GLN A 185 -2.71 -28.55 -23.08
CA GLN A 185 -1.42 -28.99 -23.62
C GLN A 185 -0.50 -29.53 -22.52
N ALA A 186 -0.43 -28.85 -21.38
CA ALA A 186 0.34 -29.32 -20.24
C ALA A 186 -0.21 -30.63 -19.64
N ASP A 187 -1.54 -30.86 -19.73
CA ASP A 187 -2.14 -32.15 -19.35
C ASP A 187 -1.72 -33.28 -20.31
N ILE A 188 -1.63 -33.01 -21.61
CA ILE A 188 -1.13 -33.96 -22.62
C ILE A 188 0.33 -34.32 -22.35
N ASP A 189 1.15 -33.33 -21.95
CA ASP A 189 2.55 -33.52 -21.55
C ASP A 189 2.72 -34.18 -20.16
N GLY A 190 1.62 -34.57 -19.51
CA GLY A 190 1.63 -35.26 -18.21
C GLY A 190 2.04 -34.36 -17.03
N ALA A 191 1.93 -33.04 -17.16
CA ALA A 191 2.33 -32.12 -16.09
C ALA A 191 1.30 -32.12 -14.94
N GLY A 192 1.74 -32.50 -13.74
CA GLY A 192 0.92 -32.41 -12.53
C GLY A 192 0.55 -30.97 -12.14
N HIS A 193 -0.46 -30.80 -11.28
CA HIS A 193 -1.01 -29.47 -10.92
C HIS A 193 0.02 -28.49 -10.36
N PHE A 194 0.90 -28.92 -9.46
CA PHE A 194 1.95 -28.07 -8.90
C PHE A 194 2.97 -27.65 -9.96
N ARG A 195 3.33 -28.57 -10.88
CA ARG A 195 4.23 -28.26 -11.99
C ARG A 195 3.61 -27.20 -12.92
N LYS A 196 2.34 -27.37 -13.30
CA LYS A 196 1.59 -26.38 -14.08
C LYS A 196 1.54 -25.02 -13.38
N TYR A 197 1.24 -25.01 -12.09
CA TYR A 197 1.16 -23.78 -11.31
C TYR A 197 2.50 -23.03 -11.27
N PHE A 198 3.59 -23.68 -10.84
CA PHE A 198 4.89 -23.03 -10.65
C PHE A 198 5.63 -22.74 -11.96
N GLN A 199 5.54 -23.61 -12.96
CA GLN A 199 6.35 -23.49 -14.19
C GLN A 199 5.63 -22.77 -15.33
N ILE A 200 4.30 -22.73 -15.32
CA ILE A 200 3.50 -22.16 -16.43
C ILE A 200 2.68 -20.96 -15.94
N VAL A 201 1.80 -21.18 -14.96
CA VAL A 201 0.85 -20.16 -14.51
C VAL A 201 1.53 -18.97 -13.86
N LEU A 202 2.39 -19.19 -12.86
CA LEU A 202 3.06 -18.11 -12.14
C LEU A 202 3.94 -17.22 -13.06
N PRO A 203 4.79 -17.79 -13.95
CA PRO A 203 5.61 -16.98 -14.85
C PRO A 203 4.80 -16.14 -15.85
N LEU A 204 3.69 -16.68 -16.36
CA LEU A 204 2.78 -15.96 -17.27
C LEU A 204 1.96 -14.89 -16.53
N SER A 205 1.81 -15.03 -15.22
CA SER A 205 0.98 -14.14 -14.39
C SER A 205 1.76 -13.00 -13.73
N LYS A 206 3.04 -12.82 -14.06
CA LYS A 206 3.87 -11.72 -13.52
C LYS A 206 3.18 -10.34 -13.55
N PRO A 207 2.45 -9.94 -14.61
CA PRO A 207 1.77 -8.63 -14.63
C PRO A 207 0.72 -8.48 -13.52
N VAL A 208 -0.18 -9.45 -13.35
CA VAL A 208 -1.21 -9.38 -12.31
C VAL A 208 -0.61 -9.54 -10.91
N LEU A 209 0.38 -10.43 -10.76
CA LEU A 209 1.04 -10.66 -9.48
C LEU A 209 1.79 -9.41 -9.00
N ALA A 210 2.39 -8.64 -9.92
CA ALA A 210 3.02 -7.37 -9.58
C ALA A 210 1.99 -6.34 -9.06
N THR A 211 0.82 -6.24 -9.70
CA THR A 211 -0.26 -5.36 -9.22
C THR A 211 -0.71 -5.75 -7.82
N ILE A 212 -0.94 -7.05 -7.57
CA ILE A 212 -1.35 -7.55 -6.25
C ILE A 212 -0.25 -7.38 -5.21
N ALA A 213 1.02 -7.59 -5.59
CA ALA A 213 2.16 -7.35 -4.73
C ALA A 213 2.17 -5.91 -4.20
N ILE A 214 1.88 -4.95 -5.08
CA ILE A 214 1.86 -3.54 -4.71
C ILE A 214 0.68 -3.25 -3.77
N PHE A 215 -0.53 -3.75 -4.06
CA PHE A 215 -1.67 -3.56 -3.16
C PHE A 215 -1.41 -4.13 -1.76
N LEU A 216 -0.86 -5.34 -1.68
CA LEU A 216 -0.47 -5.93 -0.40
C LEU A 216 0.62 -5.12 0.28
N ALA A 217 1.68 -4.75 -0.44
CA ALA A 217 2.80 -4.00 0.13
C ALA A 217 2.35 -2.65 0.69
N PHE A 218 1.51 -1.91 -0.02
CA PHE A 218 0.90 -0.68 0.48
C PHE A 218 0.05 -0.93 1.72
N GLY A 219 -0.75 -2.00 1.74
CA GLY A 219 -1.55 -2.37 2.90
C GLY A 219 -0.72 -2.66 4.14
N TYR A 220 0.33 -3.47 4.03
CA TYR A 220 1.23 -3.77 5.15
C TYR A 220 2.05 -2.58 5.60
N TRP A 221 2.54 -1.76 4.67
CA TRP A 221 3.29 -0.55 5.00
C TRP A 221 2.48 0.41 5.88
N ASN A 222 1.18 0.53 5.59
CA ASN A 222 0.25 1.39 6.33
C ASN A 222 -0.48 0.68 7.49
N SER A 223 -0.02 -0.50 7.92
CA SER A 223 -0.72 -1.32 8.91
C SER A 223 -0.45 -0.89 10.36
N TRP A 224 -1.06 0.23 10.77
CA TRP A 224 -0.99 0.70 12.15
C TRP A 224 -2.06 0.08 13.05
N MET A 225 -3.29 -0.06 12.55
CA MET A 225 -4.42 -0.53 13.35
C MET A 225 -4.23 -1.96 13.86
N THR A 226 -3.70 -2.86 13.01
CA THR A 226 -3.37 -4.22 13.44
C THR A 226 -2.35 -4.22 14.56
N ALA A 227 -1.28 -3.44 14.45
CA ALA A 227 -0.28 -3.37 15.50
C ALA A 227 -0.85 -2.78 16.80
N SER A 228 -1.60 -1.68 16.71
CA SER A 228 -2.21 -1.03 17.88
C SER A 228 -3.20 -1.93 18.62
N LEU A 229 -3.92 -2.81 17.90
CA LEU A 229 -4.87 -3.73 18.52
C LEU A 229 -4.19 -4.97 19.12
N TYR A 230 -3.17 -5.52 18.46
CA TYR A 230 -2.66 -6.85 18.80
C TYR A 230 -1.28 -6.85 19.47
N ILE A 231 -0.55 -5.73 19.48
CA ILE A 231 0.78 -5.60 20.07
C ILE A 231 0.73 -4.65 21.27
N GLU A 232 0.83 -5.21 22.48
CA GLU A 232 0.76 -4.48 23.75
C GLU A 232 2.09 -4.58 24.51
N ASN A 233 2.58 -5.80 24.73
CA ASN A 233 3.74 -6.05 25.60
C ASN A 233 5.06 -6.15 24.83
N ARG A 234 5.01 -6.02 23.50
CA ARG A 234 6.15 -6.12 22.60
C ARG A 234 6.31 -4.85 21.76
N PRO A 235 6.70 -3.71 22.36
CA PRO A 235 6.86 -2.44 21.64
C PRO A 235 7.88 -2.52 20.50
N ASP A 236 8.77 -3.49 20.61
CA ASP A 236 9.83 -3.81 19.69
C ASP A 236 9.36 -4.48 18.37
N LEU A 237 8.09 -4.89 18.32
CA LEU A 237 7.39 -5.44 17.16
C LEU A 237 6.47 -4.40 16.49
N LYS A 238 6.43 -3.15 16.96
CA LYS A 238 5.57 -2.14 16.35
C LYS A 238 6.16 -1.67 15.02
N PRO A 239 5.39 -1.70 13.91
CA PRO A 239 5.81 -1.14 12.65
C PRO A 239 5.87 0.39 12.72
N LEU A 240 6.61 0.99 11.79
CA LEU A 240 6.82 2.43 11.70
C LEU A 240 5.50 3.21 11.76
N GLN A 241 4.52 2.85 10.94
CA GLN A 241 3.22 3.56 10.90
C GLN A 241 2.51 3.58 12.26
N ALA A 242 2.61 2.48 13.04
CA ALA A 242 1.98 2.41 14.35
C ALA A 242 2.65 3.34 15.36
N ILE A 243 3.98 3.36 15.37
CA ILE A 243 4.77 4.26 16.21
C ILE A 243 4.48 5.72 15.89
N LEU A 244 4.41 6.09 14.61
CA LEU A 244 4.15 7.47 14.22
C LEU A 244 2.73 7.91 14.59
N MET A 245 1.74 7.00 14.50
CA MET A 245 0.38 7.25 14.99
C MET A 245 0.31 7.41 16.52
N GLU A 246 1.10 6.64 17.28
CA GLU A 246 1.20 6.79 18.74
C GLU A 246 1.83 8.13 19.14
N ILE A 247 2.88 8.56 18.42
CA ILE A 247 3.50 9.89 18.61
C ILE A 247 2.49 11.00 18.31
N GLU A 248 1.77 10.90 17.18
CA GLU A 248 0.72 11.86 16.82
C GLU A 248 -0.36 11.93 17.89
N GLY A 249 -0.87 10.79 18.35
CA GLY A 249 -1.89 10.73 19.40
C GLY A 249 -1.41 11.33 20.72
N THR A 250 -0.16 11.09 21.08
CA THR A 250 0.47 11.69 22.27
C THR A 250 0.56 13.21 22.15
N ILE A 251 1.00 13.74 21.01
CA ILE A 251 1.10 15.19 20.76
C ILE A 251 -0.29 15.83 20.77
N SER A 252 -1.25 15.21 20.10
CA SER A 252 -2.64 15.65 20.08
C SER A 252 -3.25 15.70 21.48
N PHE A 253 -2.96 14.72 22.33
CA PHE A 253 -3.35 14.73 23.74
C PHE A 253 -2.68 15.87 24.52
N LEU A 254 -1.37 16.06 24.36
CA LEU A 254 -0.63 17.12 25.08
C LEU A 254 -1.13 18.54 24.74
N LYS A 255 -1.61 18.75 23.51
CA LYS A 255 -2.24 20.03 23.11
C LYS A 255 -3.67 20.19 23.59
N SER A 256 -4.35 19.13 23.97
CA SER A 256 -5.73 19.22 24.43
C SER A 256 -5.81 20.06 25.72
N PRO A 257 -6.95 20.74 26.00
CA PRO A 257 -7.12 21.49 27.24
C PRO A 257 -6.86 20.66 28.51
N GLU A 258 -7.06 19.35 28.45
CA GLU A 258 -6.79 18.40 29.54
C GLU A 258 -5.29 18.11 29.66
N GLY A 259 -4.61 17.85 28.54
CA GLY A 259 -3.16 17.62 28.50
C GLY A 259 -2.35 18.85 28.94
N GLN A 260 -2.77 20.05 28.53
CA GLN A 260 -2.14 21.30 28.95
C GLN A 260 -2.28 21.53 30.46
N LYS A 261 -3.46 21.22 31.03
CA LYS A 261 -3.67 21.26 32.49
C LYS A 261 -2.79 20.24 33.23
N SER A 262 -2.57 19.06 32.66
CA SER A 262 -1.65 18.06 33.22
C SER A 262 -0.21 18.58 33.23
N LEU A 263 0.24 19.21 32.14
CA LEU A 263 1.59 19.77 32.03
C LEU A 263 1.81 20.95 33.00
N SER A 264 0.82 21.85 33.10
CA SER A 264 0.89 22.98 34.03
C SER A 264 0.94 22.53 35.49
N ASN A 265 0.25 21.44 35.84
CA ASN A 265 0.29 20.86 37.19
C ASN A 265 1.64 20.22 37.53
N MET A 266 2.44 19.86 36.53
CA MET A 266 3.79 19.29 36.70
C MET A 266 4.90 20.36 36.76
N GLY A 267 4.56 21.65 36.69
CA GLY A 267 5.53 22.74 36.71
C GLY A 267 6.43 22.82 35.48
N ALA A 268 6.07 22.13 34.40
CA ALA A 268 6.70 22.29 33.10
C ALA A 268 6.10 23.53 32.43
N ASP A 269 6.95 24.47 32.02
CA ASP A 269 6.52 25.59 31.20
C ASP A 269 5.74 25.09 29.99
N ILE A 270 4.72 25.84 29.59
CA ILE A 270 3.97 25.65 28.35
C ILE A 270 4.92 25.99 27.19
N VAL A 271 5.94 25.17 27.00
CA VAL A 271 6.76 25.21 25.80
C VAL A 271 5.81 24.81 24.69
N ASN A 272 5.49 25.76 23.81
CA ASN A 272 4.77 25.52 22.57
C ASN A 272 5.41 24.30 21.90
N ILE A 273 4.74 23.14 22.00
CA ILE A 273 5.24 21.90 21.42
C ILE A 273 4.96 22.01 19.91
N PRO A 274 6.00 21.98 19.05
CA PRO A 274 5.90 22.13 17.60
C PRO A 274 4.93 21.15 16.93
N SER A 275 3.63 21.43 16.92
CA SER A 275 2.69 20.37 16.55
C SER A 275 2.62 20.16 15.05
N ASP A 276 2.61 21.25 14.30
CA ASP A 276 2.44 21.22 12.86
C ASP A 276 3.74 20.78 12.19
N PRO A 277 4.93 21.31 12.57
CA PRO A 277 6.21 20.75 12.12
C PRO A 277 6.37 19.26 12.43
N ILE A 278 5.99 18.81 13.65
CA ILE A 278 6.11 17.39 14.00
C ILE A 278 5.16 16.54 13.15
N ARG A 279 3.88 16.90 13.04
CA ARG A 279 2.92 16.15 12.20
C ARG A 279 3.40 16.05 10.76
N MET A 280 3.93 17.13 10.18
CA MET A 280 4.46 17.10 8.83
C MET A 280 5.74 16.27 8.73
N ALA A 281 6.63 16.33 9.72
CA ALA A 281 7.82 15.47 9.79
C ALA A 281 7.46 13.98 9.88
N LEU A 282 6.41 13.61 10.63
CA LEU A 282 5.89 12.23 10.65
C LEU A 282 5.45 11.79 9.25
N VAL A 283 4.72 12.64 8.51
CA VAL A 283 4.31 12.37 7.12
C VAL A 283 5.54 12.17 6.22
N VAL A 284 6.55 13.03 6.32
CA VAL A 284 7.78 12.90 5.53
C VAL A 284 8.49 11.58 5.80
N ILE A 285 8.61 11.17 7.07
CA ILE A 285 9.23 9.89 7.46
C ILE A 285 8.49 8.68 6.86
N ILE A 286 7.17 8.76 6.70
CA ILE A 286 6.34 7.69 6.09
C ILE A 286 6.50 7.66 4.57
N VAL A 287 6.47 8.82 3.94
CA VAL A 287 6.41 8.96 2.47
C VAL A 287 7.77 8.70 1.82
N VAL A 288 8.87 9.15 2.44
CA VAL A 288 10.22 9.06 1.85
C VAL A 288 10.60 7.61 1.48
N PRO A 289 10.46 6.60 2.35
CA PRO A 289 10.79 5.23 1.98
C PRO A 289 9.95 4.71 0.81
N ILE A 290 8.66 5.02 0.76
CA ILE A 290 7.78 4.60 -0.36
C ILE A 290 8.22 5.27 -1.66
N ALA A 291 8.52 6.57 -1.60
CA ALA A 291 8.96 7.34 -2.76
C ALA A 291 10.28 6.81 -3.34
N LEU A 292 11.21 6.34 -2.50
CA LEU A 292 12.46 5.71 -2.93
C LEU A 292 12.24 4.38 -3.67
N VAL A 293 11.22 3.60 -3.30
CA VAL A 293 10.94 2.31 -3.93
C VAL A 293 10.04 2.48 -5.18
N TYR A 294 9.28 3.57 -5.29
CA TYR A 294 8.36 3.83 -6.40
C TYR A 294 8.96 3.65 -7.81
N PRO A 295 10.18 4.16 -8.13
CA PRO A 295 10.79 3.96 -9.46
C PRO A 295 10.96 2.49 -9.86
N PHE A 296 11.16 1.59 -8.89
CA PHE A 296 11.27 0.16 -9.14
C PHE A 296 9.94 -0.48 -9.54
N PHE A 297 8.82 0.04 -9.01
CA PHE A 297 7.47 -0.47 -9.31
C PHE A 297 6.83 0.18 -10.55
N GLN A 298 7.26 1.38 -10.94
CA GLN A 298 6.69 2.14 -12.07
C GLN A 298 6.63 1.34 -13.39
N ARG A 299 7.66 0.54 -13.69
CA ARG A 299 7.72 -0.30 -14.90
C ARG A 299 6.66 -1.41 -14.92
N TYR A 300 6.26 -1.90 -13.75
CA TYR A 300 5.23 -2.93 -13.63
C TYR A 300 3.82 -2.33 -13.69
N PHE A 301 3.61 -1.15 -13.12
CA PHE A 301 2.34 -0.41 -13.17
C PHE A 301 1.87 -0.11 -14.60
N THR A 302 2.78 0.42 -15.42
CA THR A 302 2.49 0.76 -16.82
C THR A 302 2.14 -0.46 -17.67
N SER A 303 2.65 -1.64 -17.30
CA SER A 303 2.37 -2.89 -18.01
C SER A 303 1.07 -3.57 -17.53
N GLY A 304 0.80 -3.58 -16.21
CA GLY A 304 -0.28 -4.38 -15.62
C GLY A 304 -1.69 -3.76 -15.73
N LEU A 305 -1.82 -2.45 -15.49
CA LEU A 305 -3.11 -1.75 -15.53
C LEU A 305 -3.62 -1.52 -16.95
N MET A 306 -2.71 -1.28 -17.90
CA MET A 306 -3.09 -1.05 -19.29
C MET A 306 -3.64 -2.32 -19.96
N ILE A 307 -3.14 -3.51 -19.63
CA ILE A 307 -3.62 -4.78 -20.22
C ILE A 307 -5.12 -5.02 -20.01
N GLY A 308 -5.70 -4.55 -18.89
CA GLY A 308 -7.15 -4.62 -18.65
C GLY A 308 -7.97 -3.60 -19.46
N ALA A 309 -7.36 -2.48 -19.86
CA ALA A 309 -8.00 -1.39 -20.58
C ALA A 309 -7.89 -1.49 -22.11
N ILE A 310 -6.89 -2.20 -22.65
CA ILE A 310 -6.67 -2.34 -24.11
C ILE A 310 -7.46 -3.52 -24.72
N LYS A 311 -8.55 -3.96 -24.08
CA LYS A 311 -9.53 -4.89 -24.70
C LYS A 311 -10.67 -4.16 -25.44
N GLY A 312 -10.57 -2.84 -25.61
CA GLY A 312 -11.45 -2.02 -26.44
C GLY A 312 -10.82 -1.70 -27.79
#